data_AF-A0A914DIT9-F1
#
_entry.id   AF-A0A914DIT9-F1
#
_cell.length_a   1.000
_cell.length_b   1.000
_cell.length_c   1.000
_cell.angle_alpha   90.00
_cell.angle_beta   90.00
_cell.angle_gamma   90.00
#
_symmetry.space_group_name_H-M   'P 1'
#
loop_
_entity.id
_entity.type
_entity.pdbx_description
1 polymer ?
#
loop_
_entity_poly.entity_id
_entity_poly.type
_entity_poly.pdbx_seq_one_letter_code
_entity_poly.pdbx_strand_id
1 'polypeptide(L)'
;MAKCGDDLSLPKLVNHGDLHVENILWKNNSNDVEAFIDFAESFEGNPMYDIAKILTCTDAMTRRKVESELVESYCDYLKNNIDLENAKMFNVEKLRKAYGMAQVYTLFSLAICAATNKEVPNGVSKEEHEIKFALNLEKTKFAMEDAIKFLEKEVPEWIK
;
A
#
# COMPACT_ATOMS: atom_id res chain seq x y z
N MET A 1 -0.01 10.54 -12.32
CA MET A 1 -0.67 9.31 -11.86
C MET A 1 -0.53 8.27 -12.95
N ALA A 2 0.11 7.14 -12.62
CA ALA A 2 0.48 5.99 -13.46
C ALA A 2 1.07 6.25 -14.86
N LYS A 3 2.40 6.29 -14.98
CA LYS A 3 3.07 5.73 -16.18
C LYS A 3 3.29 4.21 -16.07
N CYS A 4 3.44 3.69 -14.84
CA CYS A 4 3.89 2.32 -14.62
C CYS A 4 2.89 1.20 -14.99
N GLY A 5 1.57 1.41 -14.84
CA GLY A 5 0.58 0.39 -15.27
C GLY A 5 0.63 0.15 -16.77
N ASP A 6 0.83 1.22 -17.54
CA ASP A 6 0.99 1.19 -18.99
C ASP A 6 2.33 0.52 -19.37
N ASP A 7 3.41 0.85 -18.65
CA ASP A 7 4.74 0.25 -18.85
C ASP A 7 4.78 -1.27 -18.59
N LEU A 8 3.98 -1.75 -17.63
CA LEU A 8 3.87 -3.19 -17.31
C LEU A 8 2.81 -3.91 -18.15
N SER A 9 2.05 -3.19 -18.98
CA SER A 9 0.87 -3.71 -19.69
C SER A 9 -0.05 -4.48 -18.74
N LEU A 10 -0.34 -3.88 -17.59
CA LEU A 10 -1.34 -4.37 -16.64
C LEU A 10 -2.64 -3.57 -16.84
N PRO A 11 -3.81 -4.23 -16.76
CA PRO A 11 -5.08 -3.52 -16.71
C PRO A 11 -5.10 -2.54 -15.53
N LYS A 12 -5.68 -1.36 -15.75
CA LYS A 12 -5.93 -0.41 -14.67
C LYS A 12 -7.17 -0.87 -13.90
N LEU A 13 -7.13 -0.76 -12.58
CA LEU A 13 -8.25 -1.06 -11.70
C LEU A 13 -8.66 0.19 -10.93
N VAL A 14 -9.94 0.23 -10.53
CA VAL A 14 -10.43 1.26 -9.61
C VAL A 14 -9.87 0.96 -8.23
N ASN A 15 -9.12 1.91 -7.70
CA ASN A 15 -8.59 1.91 -6.35
C ASN A 15 -9.43 2.84 -5.48
N HIS A 16 -9.57 2.48 -4.21
CA HIS A 16 -10.09 3.31 -3.14
C HIS A 16 -9.27 4.59 -2.97
N GLY A 17 -7.94 4.49 -3.10
CA GLY A 17 -7.01 5.62 -3.09
C GLY A 17 -6.54 6.03 -1.70
N ASP A 18 -7.40 5.90 -0.70
CA ASP A 18 -7.01 6.10 0.71
C ASP A 18 -7.39 4.90 1.60
N LEU A 19 -7.03 3.69 1.18
CA LEU A 19 -7.37 2.48 1.93
C LEU A 19 -6.46 2.30 3.16
N HIS A 20 -6.93 2.76 4.32
CA HIS A 20 -6.32 2.48 5.64
C HIS A 20 -7.35 1.95 6.63
N VAL A 21 -6.89 1.48 7.79
CA VAL A 21 -7.71 0.74 8.78
C VAL A 21 -8.97 1.49 9.27
N GLU A 22 -8.99 2.82 9.21
CA GLU A 22 -10.14 3.64 9.62
C GLU A 22 -11.22 3.72 8.53
N ASN A 23 -10.86 3.43 7.28
CA ASN A 23 -11.75 3.39 6.12
C ASN A 23 -12.31 1.98 5.85
N ILE A 24 -12.13 1.05 6.79
CA ILE A 24 -12.65 -0.32 6.74
C ILE A 24 -13.61 -0.53 7.91
N LEU A 25 -14.88 -0.78 7.60
CA LEU A 25 -15.87 -1.22 8.57
C LEU A 25 -15.83 -2.75 8.67
N TRP A 26 -15.69 -3.24 9.90
CA TRP A 26 -15.63 -4.67 10.20
C TRP A 26 -16.96 -5.16 10.74
N LYS A 27 -17.34 -6.40 10.40
CA LYS A 27 -18.48 -7.06 11.02
C LYS A 27 -18.22 -7.25 12.52
N ASN A 28 -19.23 -6.99 13.34
CA ASN A 28 -19.10 -7.11 14.78
C ASN A 28 -18.71 -8.54 15.18
N ASN A 29 -17.62 -8.68 15.94
CA ASN A 29 -17.03 -9.95 16.34
C ASN A 29 -16.62 -10.89 15.18
N SER A 30 -16.22 -10.35 14.02
CA SER A 30 -15.71 -11.11 12.88
C SER A 30 -14.47 -10.48 12.28
N ASN A 31 -13.70 -11.26 11.51
CA ASN A 31 -12.62 -10.79 10.65
C ASN A 31 -13.13 -10.43 9.24
N ASP A 32 -14.44 -10.46 9.02
CA ASP A 32 -15.05 -10.11 7.74
C ASP A 32 -15.20 -8.59 7.62
N VAL A 33 -14.86 -8.08 6.44
CA VAL A 33 -15.16 -6.70 6.06
C VAL A 33 -16.67 -6.57 5.82
N GLU A 34 -17.28 -5.56 6.45
CA GLU A 34 -18.67 -5.16 6.22
C GLU A 34 -18.75 -4.18 5.05
N ALA A 35 -17.90 -3.15 5.05
CA ALA A 35 -17.85 -2.13 4.00
C ALA A 35 -16.51 -1.39 3.98
N PHE A 36 -16.20 -0.81 2.82
CA PHE A 36 -15.21 0.25 2.66
C PHE A 36 -15.93 1.59 2.60
N ILE A 37 -15.35 2.63 3.19
CA ILE A 37 -15.93 3.98 3.25
C ILE A 37 -14.88 5.04 2.90
N ASP A 38 -15.34 6.25 2.61
CA ASP A 38 -14.48 7.40 2.26
C ASP A 38 -13.74 7.27 0.92
N PHE A 39 -14.51 7.25 -0.16
CA PHE A 39 -14.03 7.12 -1.54
C PHE A 39 -13.56 8.45 -2.17
N ALA A 40 -13.26 9.48 -1.38
CA ALA A 40 -12.93 10.81 -1.92
C ALA A 40 -11.64 10.82 -2.77
N GLU A 41 -10.70 9.91 -2.48
CA GLU A 41 -9.44 9.76 -3.21
C GLU A 41 -9.48 8.66 -4.28
N SER A 42 -10.65 8.10 -4.60
CA SER A 42 -10.73 6.97 -5.54
C SER A 42 -10.29 7.34 -6.95
N PHE A 43 -9.52 6.45 -7.58
CA PHE A 43 -8.96 6.65 -8.92
C PHE A 43 -8.71 5.34 -9.65
N GLU A 44 -8.68 5.40 -10.98
CA GLU A 44 -8.30 4.26 -11.82
C GLU A 44 -6.77 4.25 -12.03
N GLY A 45 -6.10 3.13 -11.74
CA GLY A 45 -4.65 3.05 -11.86
C GLY A 45 -4.04 1.70 -11.52
N ASN A 46 -2.86 1.75 -10.89
CA ASN A 46 -2.06 0.58 -10.55
C ASN A 46 -2.89 -0.41 -9.70
N PRO A 47 -3.05 -1.68 -10.11
CA PRO A 47 -3.86 -2.67 -9.40
C PRO A 47 -3.35 -3.03 -8.00
N MET A 48 -2.09 -2.69 -7.68
CA MET A 48 -1.49 -2.98 -6.38
C MET A 48 -1.50 -1.78 -5.43
N TYR A 49 -2.13 -0.66 -5.81
CA TYR A 49 -2.05 0.57 -5.02
C TYR A 49 -2.67 0.42 -3.64
N ASP A 50 -3.93 -0.01 -3.56
CA ASP A 50 -4.63 -0.18 -2.28
C ASP A 50 -3.97 -1.27 -1.40
N ILE A 51 -3.42 -2.33 -2.02
CA ILE A 51 -2.66 -3.37 -1.32
C ILE A 51 -1.39 -2.78 -0.69
N ALA A 52 -0.64 -1.96 -1.41
CA ALA A 52 0.52 -1.27 -0.86
C ALA A 52 0.10 -0.30 0.26
N LYS A 53 -1.00 0.44 0.06
CA LYS A 53 -1.52 1.42 1.02
C LYS A 53 -1.92 0.75 2.34
N ILE A 54 -2.71 -0.33 2.32
CA ILE A 54 -3.14 -0.98 3.57
C ILE A 54 -1.96 -1.62 4.32
N LEU A 55 -0.95 -2.13 3.60
CA LEU A 55 0.27 -2.67 4.21
C LEU A 55 1.16 -1.59 4.85
N THR A 56 0.92 -0.30 4.59
CA THR A 56 1.58 0.77 5.35
C THR A 56 1.09 0.87 6.80
N CYS A 57 -0.09 0.31 7.11
CA CYS A 57 -0.62 0.29 8.47
C CYS A 57 0.12 -0.71 9.39
N THR A 58 0.79 -1.72 8.83
CA THR A 58 1.54 -2.73 9.60
C THR A 58 2.95 -2.25 9.95
N ASP A 59 3.64 -2.95 10.86
CA ASP A 59 5.08 -2.77 11.02
C ASP A 59 5.86 -3.37 9.82
N ALA A 60 7.14 -3.00 9.72
CA ALA A 60 7.98 -3.40 8.59
C ALA A 60 8.24 -4.91 8.54
N MET A 61 8.35 -5.58 9.69
CA MET A 61 8.62 -7.02 9.75
C MET A 61 7.39 -7.81 9.29
N THR A 62 6.21 -7.42 9.77
CA THR A 62 4.93 -7.99 9.31
C THR A 62 4.76 -7.78 7.82
N ARG A 63 4.96 -6.56 7.30
CA ARG A 63 4.84 -6.25 5.86
C ARG A 63 5.73 -7.16 5.01
N ARG A 64 7.03 -7.23 5.32
CA ARG A 64 8.00 -8.06 4.57
C ARG A 64 7.71 -9.56 4.67
N LYS A 65 7.12 -10.01 5.78
CA LYS A 65 6.72 -11.42 5.97
C LYS A 65 5.55 -11.81 5.07
N VAL A 66 4.56 -10.93 4.92
CA VAL A 66 3.31 -11.25 4.22
C VAL A 66 3.30 -10.86 2.74
N GLU A 67 4.19 -9.96 2.30
CA GLU A 67 4.12 -9.38 0.95
C GLU A 67 4.14 -10.42 -0.17
N SER A 68 4.98 -11.46 -0.08
CA SER A 68 5.10 -12.43 -1.18
C SER A 68 3.83 -13.26 -1.33
N GLU A 69 3.33 -13.79 -0.22
CA GLU A 69 2.10 -14.60 -0.19
C GLU A 69 0.89 -13.76 -0.60
N LEU A 70 0.84 -12.50 -0.19
CA LEU A 70 -0.25 -11.59 -0.54
C LEU A 70 -0.27 -11.28 -2.04
N VAL A 71 0.88 -10.99 -2.65
CA VAL A 71 0.96 -10.73 -4.10
C VAL A 71 0.57 -11.96 -4.91
N GLU A 72 0.98 -13.15 -4.47
CA GLU A 72 0.60 -14.41 -5.12
C GLU A 72 -0.91 -14.66 -5.00
N SER A 73 -1.45 -14.58 -3.79
CA SER A 73 -2.88 -14.78 -3.52
C SER A 73 -3.75 -13.77 -4.27
N TYR A 74 -3.32 -12.51 -4.34
CA TYR A 74 -4.05 -11.47 -5.06
C TYR A 74 -3.95 -11.65 -6.58
N CYS A 75 -2.81 -12.13 -7.10
CA CYS A 75 -2.68 -12.50 -8.51
C CYS A 75 -3.68 -13.61 -8.89
N ASP A 76 -3.81 -14.63 -8.06
CA ASP A 76 -4.74 -15.72 -8.30
C ASP A 76 -6.19 -15.25 -8.18
N TYR A 77 -6.49 -14.37 -7.23
CA TYR A 77 -7.79 -13.73 -7.12
C TYR A 77 -8.15 -12.97 -8.40
N LEU A 78 -7.26 -12.10 -8.90
CA LEU A 78 -7.50 -11.33 -10.12
C LEU A 78 -7.70 -12.23 -11.34
N LYS A 79 -6.89 -13.27 -11.51
CA LYS A 79 -7.05 -14.22 -12.63
C LYS A 79 -8.41 -14.92 -12.64
N ASN A 80 -9.00 -15.14 -11.46
CA ASN A 80 -10.23 -15.89 -11.32
C ASN A 80 -11.50 -15.01 -11.30
N ASN A 81 -11.35 -13.69 -11.10
CA ASN A 81 -12.48 -12.79 -10.83
C ASN A 81 -12.63 -11.63 -11.83
N ILE A 82 -11.82 -11.60 -12.88
CA ILE A 82 -11.97 -10.61 -13.96
C ILE A 82 -12.22 -11.30 -15.31
N ASP A 83 -12.53 -10.54 -16.35
CA ASP A 83 -12.72 -11.09 -17.69
C ASP A 83 -11.46 -11.81 -18.22
N LEU A 84 -11.67 -12.79 -19.10
CA LEU A 84 -10.62 -13.68 -19.60
C LEU A 84 -9.48 -12.96 -20.34
N GLU A 85 -9.72 -11.81 -20.97
CA GLU A 85 -8.69 -11.08 -21.70
C GLU A 85 -7.76 -10.36 -20.72
N ASN A 86 -8.33 -9.65 -19.74
CA ASN A 86 -7.55 -9.03 -18.68
C ASN A 86 -6.84 -10.07 -17.80
N ALA A 87 -7.46 -11.23 -17.54
CA ALA A 87 -6.89 -12.27 -16.68
C ALA A 87 -5.52 -12.77 -17.19
N LYS A 88 -5.35 -12.85 -18.51
CA LYS A 88 -4.08 -13.26 -19.16
C LYS A 88 -2.95 -12.25 -18.94
N MET A 89 -3.27 -11.00 -18.64
CA MET A 89 -2.28 -9.93 -18.46
C MET A 89 -1.64 -9.98 -17.07
N PHE A 90 -2.33 -10.58 -16.09
CA PHE A 90 -1.85 -10.70 -14.72
C PHE A 90 -0.85 -11.84 -14.55
N ASN A 91 0.30 -11.52 -13.97
CA ASN A 91 1.23 -12.50 -13.43
C ASN A 91 1.94 -11.92 -12.21
N VAL A 92 2.45 -12.83 -11.37
CA VAL A 92 3.06 -12.50 -10.09
C VAL A 92 4.26 -11.56 -10.26
N GLU A 93 5.09 -11.74 -11.30
CA GLU A 93 6.26 -10.88 -11.53
C GLU A 93 5.85 -9.42 -11.81
N LYS A 94 4.88 -9.21 -12.70
CA LYS A 94 4.36 -7.88 -13.02
C LYS A 94 3.69 -7.25 -11.79
N LEU A 95 2.90 -8.02 -11.03
CA LEU A 95 2.26 -7.51 -9.82
C LEU A 95 3.26 -7.19 -8.71
N ARG A 96 4.37 -7.94 -8.58
CA ARG A 96 5.47 -7.59 -7.66
C ARG A 96 6.10 -6.24 -8.04
N LYS A 97 6.36 -6.01 -9.33
CA LYS A 97 6.88 -4.71 -9.82
C LYS A 97 5.88 -3.59 -9.58
N ALA A 98 4.60 -3.84 -9.88
CA ALA A 98 3.53 -2.88 -9.64
C ALA A 98 3.38 -2.55 -8.14
N TYR A 99 3.51 -3.53 -7.25
CA TYR A 99 3.51 -3.35 -5.80
C TYR A 99 4.69 -2.50 -5.32
N GLY A 100 5.93 -2.79 -5.75
CA GLY A 100 7.09 -1.98 -5.37
C GLY A 100 6.96 -0.52 -5.82
N MET A 101 6.41 -0.28 -7.01
CA MET A 101 6.09 1.07 -7.48
C MET A 101 5.01 1.73 -6.63
N ALA A 102 3.96 0.99 -6.26
CA ALA A 102 2.92 1.50 -5.36
C ALA A 102 3.48 1.85 -3.98
N GLN A 103 4.39 1.05 -3.43
CA GLN A 103 5.07 1.35 -2.17
C GLN A 103 5.80 2.70 -2.22
N VAL A 104 6.54 2.96 -3.31
CA VAL A 104 7.21 4.26 -3.53
C VAL A 104 6.22 5.42 -3.48
N TYR A 105 5.02 5.27 -4.05
CA TYR A 105 3.99 6.31 -3.96
C TYR A 105 3.42 6.48 -2.55
N THR A 106 3.12 5.38 -1.87
CA THR A 106 2.54 5.42 -0.52
C THR A 106 3.49 6.03 0.52
N LEU A 107 4.79 6.02 0.27
CA LEU A 107 5.80 6.67 1.12
C LEU A 107 5.55 8.16 1.34
N PHE A 108 5.04 8.86 0.33
CA PHE A 108 4.74 10.28 0.47
C PHE A 108 3.71 10.52 1.58
N SER A 109 2.67 9.68 1.65
CA SER A 109 1.66 9.76 2.71
C SER A 109 2.25 9.44 4.09
N LEU A 110 3.10 8.41 4.20
CA LEU A 110 3.80 8.07 5.45
C LEU A 110 4.71 9.19 5.93
N ALA A 111 5.48 9.81 5.02
CA ALA A 111 6.38 10.90 5.35
C ALA A 111 5.62 12.14 5.85
N ILE A 112 4.47 12.46 5.25
CA ILE A 112 3.60 13.53 5.74
C ILE A 112 3.08 13.20 7.13
N CYS A 113 2.51 12.01 7.35
CA CYS A 113 2.01 11.59 8.66
C CYS A 113 3.11 11.64 9.73
N ALA A 114 4.35 11.26 9.40
CA ALA A 114 5.48 11.36 10.31
C ALA A 114 5.87 12.82 10.59
N ALA A 115 5.77 13.72 9.61
CA ALA A 115 6.15 15.12 9.74
C ALA A 115 5.10 15.99 10.47
N THR A 116 3.81 15.64 10.37
CA THR A 116 2.69 16.45 10.89
C THR A 116 2.25 16.05 12.31
N ASN A 117 2.61 14.86 12.80
CA ASN A 117 2.30 14.38 14.16
C ASN A 117 3.23 15.02 15.24
N LYS A 118 3.34 16.34 15.26
CA LYS A 118 4.16 17.06 16.27
C LYS A 118 3.38 17.44 17.53
N GLU A 119 2.07 17.55 17.42
CA GLU A 119 1.20 17.99 18.52
C GLU A 119 0.51 16.80 19.17
N VAL A 120 0.43 16.80 20.50
CA VAL A 120 -0.28 15.77 21.26
C VAL A 120 -1.80 15.96 21.05
N PRO A 121 -2.52 15.02 20.45
CA PRO A 121 -3.96 15.14 20.26
C PRO A 121 -4.71 15.23 21.59
N ASN A 122 -5.86 15.92 21.58
CA ASN A 122 -6.73 15.98 22.74
C ASN A 122 -7.15 14.58 23.20
N GLY A 123 -6.96 14.29 24.49
CA GLY A 123 -7.32 12.99 25.07
C GLY A 123 -6.24 11.90 24.94
N VAL A 124 -5.11 12.18 24.31
CA VAL A 124 -3.96 11.27 24.22
C VAL A 124 -2.90 11.70 25.23
N SER A 125 -2.32 10.75 25.97
CA SER A 125 -1.22 11.06 26.89
C SER A 125 0.05 11.41 26.12
N LYS A 126 0.93 12.23 26.70
CA LYS A 126 2.22 12.55 26.08
C LYS A 126 3.04 11.28 25.80
N GLU A 127 3.03 10.33 26.72
CA GLU A 127 3.72 9.04 26.57
C GLU A 127 3.16 8.22 25.41
N GLU A 128 1.83 8.10 25.29
CA GLU A 128 1.18 7.39 24.19
C GLU A 128 1.50 8.04 22.84
N HIS A 129 1.48 9.38 22.79
CA HIS A 129 1.83 10.13 21.60
C HIS A 129 3.30 9.90 21.19
N GLU A 130 4.24 9.95 22.14
CA GLU A 130 5.66 9.70 21.88
C GLU A 130 5.92 8.28 21.37
N ILE A 131 5.23 7.27 21.91
CA ILE A 131 5.30 5.88 21.43
C ILE A 131 4.78 5.77 20.00
N LYS A 132 3.59 6.31 19.72
CA LYS A 132 2.99 6.28 18.38
C LYS A 132 3.86 7.02 17.35
N PHE A 133 4.42 8.16 17.74
CA PHE A 133 5.31 8.93 16.91
C PHE A 133 6.60 8.15 16.57
N ALA A 134 7.23 7.53 17.56
CA ALA A 134 8.42 6.70 17.35
C ALA A 134 8.13 5.51 16.41
N LEU A 135 6.98 4.84 16.59
CA LEU A 135 6.55 3.74 15.71
C LEU A 135 6.32 4.22 14.27
N ASN A 136 5.70 5.38 14.07
CA ASN A 136 5.48 5.94 12.74
C ASN A 136 6.79 6.35 12.06
N LEU A 137 7.75 6.90 12.80
CA LEU A 137 9.09 7.19 12.28
C LEU A 137 9.82 5.93 11.84
N GLU A 138 9.80 4.88 12.66
CA GLU A 138 10.42 3.60 12.33
C GLU A 138 9.79 2.95 11.10
N LYS A 139 8.44 2.92 11.02
CA LYS A 139 7.71 2.44 9.84
C LYS A 139 8.11 3.20 8.58
N THR A 140 8.17 4.53 8.66
CA THR A 140 8.55 5.41 7.54
C THR A 140 9.98 5.14 7.10
N LYS A 141 10.92 5.01 8.04
CA LYS A 141 12.32 4.69 7.76
C LYS A 141 12.45 3.37 6.99
N PHE A 142 11.84 2.30 7.49
CA PHE A 142 11.96 0.99 6.83
C PHE A 142 11.24 0.93 5.49
N ALA A 143 10.08 1.59 5.36
CA ALA A 143 9.43 1.71 4.06
C ALA A 143 10.32 2.46 3.05
N MET A 144 11.06 3.47 3.49
CA MET A 144 11.99 4.22 2.64
C MET A 144 13.19 3.37 2.22
N GLU A 145 13.76 2.59 3.14
CA GLU A 145 14.81 1.61 2.81
C GLU A 145 14.33 0.57 1.79
N ASP A 146 13.11 0.05 1.95
CA ASP A 146 12.53 -0.94 1.03
C ASP A 146 12.32 -0.33 -0.36
N ALA A 147 11.80 0.90 -0.43
CA ALA A 147 11.62 1.62 -1.69
C ALA A 147 12.94 1.94 -2.38
N ILE A 148 13.97 2.36 -1.64
CA ILE A 148 15.30 2.62 -2.22
C ILE A 148 15.86 1.34 -2.85
N LYS A 149 15.82 0.20 -2.13
CA LYS A 149 16.27 -1.09 -2.67
C LYS A 149 15.49 -1.49 -3.93
N PHE A 150 14.19 -1.23 -3.96
CA PHE A 150 13.36 -1.46 -5.13
C PHE A 150 13.79 -0.57 -6.31
N LEU A 151 13.94 0.74 -6.07
CA LEU A 151 14.34 1.70 -7.10
C LEU A 151 15.73 1.39 -7.67
N GLU A 152 16.71 1.06 -6.82
CA GLU A 152 18.06 0.64 -7.22
C GLU A 152 18.05 -0.58 -8.15
N LYS A 153 17.14 -1.52 -7.90
CA LYS A 153 17.05 -2.77 -8.64
C LYS A 153 16.25 -2.63 -9.94
N GLU A 154 15.11 -1.95 -9.90
CA GLU A 154 14.11 -2.01 -10.98
C GLU A 154 14.06 -0.74 -11.83
N VAL A 155 14.43 0.42 -11.30
CA VAL A 155 14.47 1.73 -12.02
C VAL A 155 15.62 2.62 -11.55
N PRO A 156 16.88 2.16 -11.69
CA PRO A 156 18.06 2.85 -11.16
C PRO A 156 18.25 4.26 -11.72
N GLU A 157 17.65 4.58 -12.86
CA GLU A 157 17.66 5.92 -13.46
C GLU A 157 16.87 6.98 -12.67
N TRP A 158 15.99 6.60 -11.73
CA TRP A 158 15.21 7.57 -10.93
C TRP A 158 15.96 8.12 -9.70
N ILE A 159 17.09 7.51 -9.34
CA ILE A 159 17.82 7.80 -8.10
C ILE A 159 19.28 8.21 -8.35
N LYS A 160 19.64 8.49 -9.60
CA LYS A 160 20.95 9.00 -10.01
C LYS A 160 21.01 10.52 -10.01
#